data_AF-A0ABD5MIR6-F1
#
_entry.id   AF-A0ABD5MIR6-F1
#
_cell.length_a   1.000
_cell.length_b   1.000
_cell.length_c   1.000
_cell.angle_alpha   90.00
_cell.angle_beta   90.00
_cell.angle_gamma   90.00
#
_symmetry.space_group_name_H-M   'P 1'
#
loop_
_entity.id
_entity.type
_entity.pdbx_description
1 polymer ?
#
loop_
_entity_poly.entity_id
_entity_poly.type
_entity_poly.pdbx_seq_one_letter_code
_entity_poly.pdbx_strand_id
1 'polypeptide(L)'
;MTDDVPDIEVQHSLRSRLTEQFDSELVDAAADIIPQFNQGEQAPEYRVAVAREFIELSENSQKQNENPLEDPDKSALVRAFTCVAAANGITETGIRGPCVHAVYEGGDEEQTAQFREDLKEIRTRLKQ
;
A
#
# COMPACT_ATOMS: atom_id res chain seq x y z
N MET A 1 -19.15 15.68 -26.81
CA MET A 1 -19.95 14.94 -25.82
C MET A 1 -18.94 14.35 -24.87
N THR A 2 -18.66 15.04 -23.77
CA THR A 2 -17.84 14.51 -22.68
C THR A 2 -18.78 13.71 -21.81
N ASP A 3 -18.66 12.39 -21.87
CA ASP A 3 -19.26 11.47 -20.90
C ASP A 3 -18.69 11.81 -19.52
N ASP A 4 -19.42 12.65 -18.80
CA ASP A 4 -19.20 12.94 -17.38
C ASP A 4 -19.71 11.71 -16.62
N VAL A 5 -18.89 10.67 -16.57
CA VAL A 5 -19.17 9.52 -15.70
C VAL A 5 -19.13 10.06 -14.27
N PRO A 6 -20.22 9.97 -13.50
CA PRO A 6 -20.24 10.49 -12.15
C PRO A 6 -19.16 9.81 -11.31
N ASP A 7 -18.39 10.59 -10.56
CA ASP A 7 -17.27 10.16 -9.71
C ASP A 7 -17.64 8.94 -8.83
N ILE A 8 -18.91 8.85 -8.43
CA ILE A 8 -19.50 7.75 -7.65
C ILE A 8 -19.44 6.40 -8.38
N GLU A 9 -19.74 6.35 -9.69
CA GLU A 9 -19.70 5.09 -10.46
C GLU A 9 -18.26 4.59 -10.64
N VAL A 10 -17.30 5.51 -10.79
CA VAL A 10 -15.86 5.19 -10.89
C VAL A 10 -15.34 4.63 -9.56
N GLN A 11 -15.68 5.27 -8.45
CA GLN A 11 -15.29 4.79 -7.12
C GLN A 11 -15.90 3.43 -6.80
N HIS A 12 -17.18 3.21 -7.15
CA HIS A 12 -17.84 1.93 -6.91
C HIS A 12 -17.23 0.80 -7.76
N SER A 13 -16.89 1.08 -9.01
CA SER A 13 -16.23 0.11 -9.91
C SER A 13 -14.82 -0.26 -9.43
N LEU A 14 -14.03 0.73 -8.98
CA LEU A 14 -12.69 0.51 -8.47
C LEU A 14 -12.70 -0.30 -7.17
N ARG A 15 -13.56 0.08 -6.21
CA ARG A 15 -13.73 -0.67 -4.97
C ARG A 15 -14.12 -2.11 -5.25
N SER A 16 -15.14 -2.34 -6.09
CA SER A 16 -15.54 -3.70 -6.48
C SER A 16 -14.36 -4.51 -7.02
N ARG A 17 -13.59 -3.97 -7.97
CA ARG A 17 -12.41 -4.63 -8.56
C ARG A 17 -11.33 -4.97 -7.54
N LEU A 18 -11.08 -4.09 -6.58
CA LEU A 18 -10.08 -4.31 -5.53
C LEU A 18 -10.57 -5.39 -4.55
N THR A 19 -11.84 -5.36 -4.16
CA THR A 19 -12.42 -6.37 -3.25
C THR A 19 -12.58 -7.76 -3.87
N GLU A 20 -12.50 -7.89 -5.20
CA GLU A 20 -12.40 -9.20 -5.86
C GLU A 20 -11.01 -9.84 -5.67
N GLN A 21 -9.98 -9.05 -5.38
CA GLN A 21 -8.58 -9.50 -5.28
C GLN A 21 -8.03 -9.45 -3.86
N PHE A 22 -8.58 -8.57 -3.02
CA PHE A 22 -8.13 -8.28 -1.67
C PHE A 22 -9.30 -8.27 -0.70
N ASP A 23 -8.99 -8.40 0.59
CA ASP A 23 -9.98 -8.30 1.65
C ASP A 23 -10.66 -6.91 1.65
N SER A 24 -11.99 -6.87 1.82
CA SER A 24 -12.73 -5.61 1.77
C SER A 24 -12.36 -4.64 2.87
N GLU A 25 -12.04 -5.13 4.07
CA GLU A 25 -11.64 -4.28 5.18
C GLU A 25 -10.26 -3.66 4.93
N LEU A 26 -9.36 -4.41 4.30
CA LEU A 26 -8.06 -3.90 3.88
C LEU A 26 -8.21 -2.82 2.80
N VAL A 27 -9.05 -3.04 1.80
CA VAL A 27 -9.30 -2.06 0.72
C VAL A 27 -9.89 -0.78 1.29
N ASP A 28 -10.90 -0.89 2.16
CA ASP A 28 -11.56 0.26 2.77
C ASP A 28 -10.58 1.03 3.69
N ALA A 29 -9.80 0.32 4.52
CA ALA A 29 -8.78 0.97 5.36
C ALA A 29 -7.68 1.67 4.55
N ALA A 30 -7.21 1.05 3.46
CA ALA A 30 -6.21 1.65 2.58
C ALA A 30 -6.75 2.90 1.87
N ALA A 31 -8.00 2.87 1.42
CA ALA A 31 -8.66 3.99 0.77
C ALA A 31 -8.89 5.18 1.72
N ASP A 32 -9.21 4.90 2.99
CA ASP A 32 -9.41 5.92 4.02
C ASP A 32 -8.11 6.60 4.44
N ILE A 33 -7.00 5.85 4.50
CA ILE A 33 -5.74 6.31 5.11
C ILE A 33 -4.77 6.86 4.08
N ILE A 34 -4.57 6.18 2.94
CA ILE A 34 -3.53 6.56 1.99
C ILE A 34 -4.00 7.76 1.17
N PRO A 35 -3.27 8.89 1.17
CA PRO A 35 -3.66 10.05 0.40
C PRO A 35 -3.67 9.74 -1.09
N GLN A 36 -4.60 10.39 -1.80
CA GLN A 36 -4.77 10.24 -3.25
C GLN A 36 -4.88 8.77 -3.70
N PHE A 37 -5.47 7.88 -2.87
CA PHE A 37 -5.49 6.42 -3.05
C PHE A 37 -5.76 5.95 -4.49
N ASN A 38 -6.71 6.61 -5.17
CA ASN A 38 -7.19 6.25 -6.51
C ASN A 38 -6.45 6.97 -7.66
N GLN A 39 -5.46 7.82 -7.37
CA GLN A 39 -4.75 8.58 -8.39
C GLN A 39 -3.58 7.79 -8.98
N GLY A 40 -3.57 7.69 -10.31
CA GLY A 40 -2.55 6.97 -11.09
C GLY A 40 -3.02 5.58 -11.52
N GLU A 41 -2.61 5.17 -12.72
CA GLU A 41 -2.91 3.85 -13.27
C GLU A 41 -2.24 2.76 -12.40
N GLN A 42 -3.00 1.73 -12.01
CA GLN A 42 -2.58 0.60 -11.15
C GLN A 42 -2.07 0.97 -9.74
N ALA A 43 -2.04 2.25 -9.40
CA ALA A 43 -1.58 2.73 -8.10
C ALA A 43 -2.42 2.18 -6.93
N PRO A 44 -3.76 2.18 -6.96
CA PRO A 44 -4.54 1.59 -5.87
C PRO A 44 -4.29 0.08 -5.70
N GLU A 45 -4.16 -0.69 -6.78
CA GLU A 45 -3.82 -2.12 -6.69
C GLU A 45 -2.46 -2.35 -6.01
N TYR A 46 -1.43 -1.59 -6.41
CA TYR A 46 -0.10 -1.71 -5.82
C TYR A 46 -0.07 -1.26 -4.37
N ARG A 47 -0.81 -0.20 -4.01
CA ARG A 47 -0.90 0.28 -2.62
C ARG A 47 -1.54 -0.76 -1.71
N VAL A 48 -2.65 -1.38 -2.15
CA VAL A 48 -3.30 -2.47 -1.38
C VAL A 48 -2.41 -3.70 -1.31
N ALA A 49 -1.76 -4.10 -2.41
CA ALA A 49 -0.85 -5.23 -2.42
C ALA A 49 0.35 -5.04 -1.48
N VAL A 50 0.96 -3.86 -1.49
CA VAL A 50 2.07 -3.53 -0.58
C VAL A 50 1.59 -3.49 0.87
N ALA A 51 0.40 -2.93 1.14
CA ALA A 51 -0.17 -2.93 2.48
C ALA A 51 -0.39 -4.35 3.02
N ARG A 52 -0.94 -5.25 2.20
CA ARG A 52 -1.12 -6.66 2.56
C ARG A 52 0.22 -7.33 2.92
N GLU A 53 1.20 -7.26 2.02
CA GLU A 53 2.51 -7.88 2.22
C GLU A 53 3.23 -7.29 3.44
N PHE A 54 3.18 -5.97 3.62
CA PHE A 54 3.76 -5.30 4.77
C PHE A 54 3.17 -5.79 6.09
N ILE A 55 1.84 -5.93 6.18
CA ILE A 55 1.16 -6.41 7.38
C ILE A 55 1.59 -7.84 7.69
N GLU A 56 1.52 -8.74 6.71
CA GLU A 56 1.89 -10.14 6.86
C GLU A 56 3.35 -10.30 7.31
N LEU A 57 4.27 -9.58 6.67
CA LEU A 57 5.69 -9.61 6.98
C LEU A 57 5.98 -9.04 8.37
N SER A 58 5.34 -7.92 8.74
CA SER A 58 5.55 -7.31 10.04
C SER A 58 5.12 -8.21 11.19
N GLU A 59 3.98 -8.91 11.05
CA GLU A 59 3.49 -9.85 12.07
C GLU A 59 4.37 -11.09 12.20
N ASN A 60 4.96 -11.54 11.10
CA ASN A 60 5.88 -12.67 11.10
C ASN A 60 7.26 -12.29 11.64
N SER A 61 7.76 -11.09 11.34
CA SER A 61 9.02 -10.56 11.87
C SER A 61 8.97 -10.39 13.39
N GLN A 62 7.85 -9.93 13.96
CA GLN A 62 7.68 -9.84 15.41
C GLN A 62 7.82 -11.21 16.12
N LYS A 63 7.52 -12.32 15.44
CA LYS A 63 7.63 -13.68 15.98
C LYS A 63 9.07 -14.23 15.90
N GLN A 64 9.93 -13.64 15.07
CA GLN A 64 11.27 -14.15 14.75
C GLN A 64 12.40 -13.21 15.21
N ASN A 65 12.20 -12.39 16.25
CA ASN A 65 13.19 -11.41 16.73
C ASN A 65 14.59 -12.01 17.03
N GLU A 66 15.43 -12.13 16.00
CA GLU A 66 16.82 -12.55 16.10
C GLU A 66 17.79 -11.36 16.07
N ASN A 67 17.33 -10.14 15.72
CA ASN A 67 18.19 -8.95 15.71
C ASN A 67 17.46 -7.66 16.19
N PRO A 68 17.69 -7.21 17.44
CA PRO A 68 16.95 -6.08 18.04
C PRO A 68 17.36 -4.69 17.55
N LEU A 69 18.31 -4.58 16.61
CA LEU A 69 18.84 -3.30 16.11
C LEU A 69 18.25 -2.88 14.75
N GLU A 70 17.54 -3.76 14.04
CA GLU A 70 16.85 -3.40 12.80
C GLU A 70 15.39 -3.02 13.10
N ASP A 71 14.95 -1.89 12.54
CA ASP A 71 13.54 -1.49 12.57
C ASP A 71 12.73 -2.49 11.73
N PRO A 72 11.90 -3.35 12.34
CA PRO A 72 11.24 -4.44 11.65
C PRO A 72 10.24 -3.93 10.61
N ASP A 73 9.63 -2.76 10.83
CA ASP A 73 8.69 -2.17 9.88
C ASP A 73 9.45 -1.62 8.65
N LYS A 74 10.68 -1.10 8.81
CA LYS A 74 11.52 -0.72 7.65
C LYS A 74 11.87 -1.94 6.80
N SER A 75 12.28 -3.04 7.43
CA SER A 75 12.63 -4.27 6.73
C SER A 75 11.40 -4.89 6.04
N ALA A 76 10.25 -4.92 6.72
CA ALA A 76 8.99 -5.40 6.17
C ALA A 76 8.57 -4.59 4.92
N LEU A 77 8.70 -3.27 4.94
CA LEU A 77 8.34 -2.42 3.79
C LEU A 77 9.23 -2.69 2.56
N VAL A 78 10.55 -2.79 2.74
CA VAL A 78 11.48 -3.10 1.63
C VAL A 78 11.15 -4.46 1.02
N ARG A 79 10.90 -5.46 1.88
CA ARG A 79 10.51 -6.80 1.44
C ARG A 79 9.15 -6.80 0.75
N ALA A 80 8.17 -6.03 1.24
CA ALA A 80 6.86 -5.90 0.63
C ALA A 80 6.97 -5.33 -0.79
N PHE A 81 7.75 -4.25 -0.99
CA PHE A 81 7.99 -3.74 -2.34
C PHE A 81 8.64 -4.77 -3.26
N THR A 82 9.62 -5.51 -2.75
CA THR A 82 10.30 -6.59 -3.51
C THR A 82 9.32 -7.70 -3.91
N CYS A 83 8.48 -8.18 -2.97
CA CYS A 83 7.49 -9.22 -3.23
C CYS A 83 6.46 -8.78 -4.27
N VAL A 84 5.90 -7.58 -4.12
CA VAL A 84 4.89 -7.05 -5.05
C VAL A 84 5.50 -6.82 -6.42
N ALA A 85 6.73 -6.28 -6.50
CA ALA A 85 7.43 -6.10 -7.76
C ALA A 85 7.66 -7.44 -8.47
N ALA A 86 8.11 -8.47 -7.74
CA ALA A 86 8.30 -9.81 -8.27
C ALA A 86 6.98 -10.45 -8.77
N ALA A 87 5.89 -10.30 -8.02
CA ALA A 87 4.57 -10.81 -8.39
C ALA A 87 4.02 -10.17 -9.68
N ASN A 88 4.37 -8.91 -9.93
CA ASN A 88 3.95 -8.16 -11.12
C ASN A 88 4.98 -8.19 -12.26
N GLY A 89 6.13 -8.84 -12.08
CA GLY A 89 7.19 -8.89 -13.09
C GLY A 89 7.85 -7.55 -13.39
N ILE A 90 7.86 -6.62 -12.43
CA ILE A 90 8.44 -5.28 -12.57
C ILE A 90 9.51 -4.99 -11.51
N THR A 91 10.09 -3.79 -11.53
CA THR A 91 11.13 -3.38 -10.57
C THR A 91 10.52 -2.78 -9.30
N GLU A 92 11.28 -2.80 -8.21
CA GLU A 92 10.89 -2.15 -6.95
C GLU A 92 10.57 -0.67 -7.16
N THR A 93 11.39 0.04 -7.94
CA THR A 93 11.14 1.45 -8.29
C THR A 93 9.81 1.64 -9.03
N GLY A 94 9.40 0.67 -9.85
CA GLY A 94 8.11 0.67 -10.54
C GLY A 94 6.91 0.55 -9.59
N ILE A 95 7.09 -0.07 -8.43
CA ILE A 95 6.07 -0.09 -7.35
C ILE A 95 6.19 1.15 -6.46
N ARG A 96 7.40 1.52 -6.07
CA ARG A 96 7.66 2.64 -5.15
C ARG A 96 7.22 3.98 -5.74
N GLY A 97 7.42 4.21 -7.04
CA GLY A 97 6.98 5.42 -7.73
C GLY A 97 5.50 5.74 -7.51
N PRO A 98 4.55 4.87 -7.93
CA PRO A 98 3.12 5.11 -7.78
C PRO A 98 2.60 5.01 -6.33
N CYS A 99 3.29 4.26 -5.45
CA CYS A 99 2.88 4.13 -4.04
C CYS A 99 3.38 5.26 -3.15
N VAL A 100 4.55 5.82 -3.46
CA VAL A 100 5.27 6.76 -2.58
C VAL A 100 5.48 8.10 -3.29
N HIS A 101 6.25 8.10 -4.38
CA HIS A 101 6.72 9.33 -5.01
C HIS A 101 5.63 10.16 -5.70
N ALA A 102 4.55 9.50 -6.13
CA ALA A 102 3.40 10.15 -6.71
C ALA A 102 2.42 10.72 -5.66
N VAL A 103 2.62 10.40 -4.38
CA VAL A 103 1.63 10.60 -3.32
C VAL A 103 2.13 11.59 -2.26
N TYR A 104 3.36 11.39 -1.79
CA TYR A 104 3.92 12.15 -0.69
C TYR A 104 4.93 13.17 -1.19
N GLU A 105 5.03 14.29 -0.48
CA GLU A 105 6.00 15.35 -0.76
C GLU A 105 7.23 15.21 0.14
N GLY A 106 8.37 15.82 -0.27
CA GLY A 106 9.62 15.82 0.49
C GLY A 106 10.73 15.00 -0.15
N GLY A 107 11.71 14.55 0.64
CA GLY A 107 12.80 13.68 0.18
C GLY A 107 12.39 12.19 0.14
N ASP A 108 13.13 11.35 -0.61
CA ASP A 108 12.80 9.91 -0.75
C ASP A 108 12.62 9.18 0.60
N GLU A 109 13.51 9.43 1.56
CA GLU A 109 13.44 8.83 2.90
C GLU A 109 12.20 9.31 3.67
N GLU A 110 11.87 10.60 3.56
CA GLU A 110 10.73 11.22 4.23
C GLU A 110 9.40 10.69 3.67
N GLN A 111 9.27 10.65 2.35
CA GLN A 111 8.10 10.10 1.67
C GLN A 111 7.92 8.61 2.00
N THR A 112 9.00 7.83 1.96
CA THR A 112 8.96 6.40 2.31
C THR A 112 8.61 6.20 3.79
N ALA A 113 9.05 7.09 4.68
CA ALA A 113 8.67 7.06 6.08
C ALA A 113 7.19 7.38 6.28
N GLN A 114 6.64 8.39 5.60
CA GLN A 114 5.20 8.72 5.64
C GLN A 114 4.36 7.53 5.19
N PHE A 115 4.68 6.92 4.04
CA PHE A 115 3.98 5.73 3.57
C PHE A 115 4.06 4.58 4.59
N ARG A 116 5.22 4.37 5.22
CA ARG A 116 5.36 3.34 6.27
C ARG A 116 4.44 3.61 7.46
N GLU A 117 4.29 4.86 7.89
CA GLU A 117 3.38 5.21 8.98
C GLU A 117 1.91 4.97 8.59
N ASP A 118 1.51 5.29 7.37
CA ASP A 118 0.17 4.98 6.87
C ASP A 118 -0.12 3.47 6.85
N LEU A 119 0.86 2.65 6.43
CA LEU A 119 0.74 1.19 6.49
C LEU A 119 0.62 0.66 7.93
N LYS A 120 1.30 1.30 8.90
CA LYS A 120 1.17 0.96 10.34
C LYS A 120 -0.21 1.35 10.87
N GLU A 121 -0.78 2.45 10.40
CA GLU A 121 -2.14 2.87 10.76
C GLU A 121 -3.18 1.90 10.19
N ILE A 122 -3.05 1.48 8.92
CA ILE A 122 -3.90 0.45 8.30
C ILE A 122 -3.85 -0.83 9.12
N ARG A 123 -2.64 -1.31 9.46
CA ARG A 123 -2.44 -2.48 10.32
C ARG A 123 -3.13 -2.34 11.67
N THR A 124 -3.10 -1.16 12.27
CA THR A 124 -3.72 -0.89 13.57
C THR A 124 -5.25 -0.91 13.46
N ARG A 125 -5.81 -0.37 12.38
CA ARG A 125 -7.26 -0.35 12.12
C ARG A 125 -7.84 -1.74 11.91
N LEU A 126 -7.12 -2.63 11.22
CA LEU A 126 -7.55 -4.02 10.96
C LEU A 126 -7.49 -4.94 12.20
N LYS A 127 -6.90 -4.47 13.31
CA LYS A 127 -6.81 -5.23 14.57
C LYS A 127 -7.88 -4.88 15.60
N GLN A 128 -8.69 -3.86 15.32
CA GLN A 128 -9.77 -3.38 16.20
C GLN A 128 -11.06 -4.12 15.90
#